data_AF-A0A6C0JL13-F1
#
_entry.id   AF-A0A6C0JL13-F1
#
_cell.length_a   1.000
_cell.length_b   1.000
_cell.length_c   1.000
_cell.angle_alpha   90.00
_cell.angle_beta   90.00
_cell.angle_gamma   90.00
#
_symmetry.space_group_name_H-M   'P 1'
#
loop_
_entity.id
_entity.type
_entity.pdbx_description
1 polymer ?
#
loop_
_entity_poly.entity_id
_entity_poly.type
_entity_poly.pdbx_seq_one_letter_code
_entity_poly.pdbx_strand_id
1 'polypeptide(L)'
;MPPRKQLQEAPVVFSLRLPVEEHVPTPAEGGTNYSDILSAVETSKVAERFNTDTMREILVRTKSPTYSPTTACFWCCSPFSWKACVLPISYDAYENMYACEGHFCSPECGLAYLYAEPGSDTTRWLRHSLMVDMYRTAFAIKDLTPAPPRAVLRMFGGPLDIEQYREYLTSSDELVSVQLPPLRLHVPTMNVQGPARDVKKFVALSQDTVDKATKELRLRRTKPVHSAAATLDKCFS
;
A
#
# COMPACT_ATOMS: atom_id res chain seq x y z
N MET A 1 -38.25 67.11 -34.94
CA MET A 1 -37.69 65.75 -34.75
C MET A 1 -36.16 65.87 -34.84
N PRO A 2 -35.38 65.47 -33.82
CA PRO A 2 -33.93 65.64 -33.82
C PRO A 2 -33.24 64.53 -34.64
N PRO A 3 -32.00 64.74 -35.11
CA PRO A 3 -31.30 63.78 -35.96
C PRO A 3 -30.88 62.53 -35.18
N ARG A 4 -31.08 61.35 -35.77
CA ARG A 4 -30.65 60.05 -35.20
C ARG A 4 -29.12 59.99 -35.17
N LYS A 5 -28.55 59.81 -33.97
CA LYS A 5 -27.13 59.48 -33.77
C LYS A 5 -26.83 58.12 -34.42
N GLN A 6 -25.79 58.06 -35.26
CA GLN A 6 -25.21 56.81 -35.74
C GLN A 6 -24.52 56.09 -34.57
N LEU A 7 -24.96 54.87 -34.27
CA LEU A 7 -24.28 53.94 -33.36
C LEU A 7 -23.11 53.30 -34.12
N GLN A 8 -21.92 53.28 -33.49
CA GLN A 8 -20.75 52.57 -34.01
C GLN A 8 -21.03 51.06 -34.03
N GLU A 9 -20.70 50.41 -35.15
CA GLU A 9 -20.79 48.97 -35.31
C GLU A 9 -19.94 48.26 -34.26
N ALA A 10 -20.57 47.36 -33.50
CA ALA A 10 -19.86 46.52 -32.54
C ALA A 10 -18.86 45.61 -33.29
N PRO A 11 -17.69 45.30 -32.70
CA PRO A 11 -16.68 44.50 -33.37
C PRO A 11 -17.21 43.10 -33.70
N VAL A 12 -16.91 42.65 -34.91
CA VAL A 12 -17.29 41.32 -35.42
C VAL A 12 -16.65 40.26 -34.53
N VAL A 13 -17.47 39.62 -33.70
CA VAL A 13 -17.06 38.43 -32.95
C VAL A 13 -17.06 37.25 -33.91
N PHE A 14 -15.87 36.84 -34.37
CA PHE A 14 -15.71 35.60 -35.11
C PHE A 14 -15.90 34.41 -34.16
N SER A 15 -17.11 33.87 -34.10
CA SER A 15 -17.32 32.54 -33.52
C SER A 15 -16.81 31.50 -34.52
N LEU A 16 -15.65 30.90 -34.24
CA LEU A 16 -15.19 29.69 -34.93
C LEU A 16 -16.23 28.59 -34.70
N ARG A 17 -17.10 28.36 -35.69
CA ARG A 17 -17.86 27.11 -35.77
C ARG A 17 -16.88 26.03 -36.19
N LEU A 18 -16.45 25.22 -35.24
CA LEU A 18 -15.79 23.96 -35.54
C LEU A 18 -16.72 23.16 -36.47
N PRO A 19 -16.23 22.66 -37.62
CA PRO A 19 -17.04 21.83 -38.48
C PRO A 19 -17.50 20.63 -37.67
N VAL A 20 -18.81 20.35 -37.72
CA VAL A 20 -19.37 19.11 -37.20
C VAL A 20 -18.62 17.98 -37.90
N GLU A 21 -17.94 17.14 -37.13
CA GLU A 21 -17.21 16.00 -37.65
C GLU A 21 -18.19 15.02 -38.30
N GLU A 22 -18.47 15.20 -39.59
CA GLU A 22 -19.30 14.30 -40.40
C GLU A 22 -18.54 13.02 -40.81
N HIS A 23 -17.28 12.88 -40.40
CA HIS A 23 -16.48 11.69 -40.65
C HIS A 23 -15.81 11.16 -39.38
N VAL A 24 -16.63 10.85 -38.37
CA VAL A 24 -16.18 9.92 -37.33
C VAL A 24 -15.99 8.56 -38.02
N PRO A 25 -14.80 7.96 -38.02
CA PRO A 25 -14.64 6.60 -38.53
C PRO A 25 -15.52 5.68 -37.70
N THR A 26 -16.58 5.14 -38.30
CA THR A 26 -17.38 4.07 -37.71
C THR A 26 -16.48 2.84 -37.58
N PRO A 27 -16.29 2.29 -36.37
CA PRO A 27 -15.49 1.08 -36.21
C PRO A 27 -16.12 -0.03 -37.05
N ALA A 28 -15.27 -0.76 -37.78
CA ALA A 28 -15.68 -1.86 -38.65
C ALA A 28 -16.62 -2.82 -37.90
N GLU A 29 -17.73 -3.18 -38.53
CA GLU A 29 -18.69 -4.16 -38.03
C GLU A 29 -17.99 -5.51 -37.81
N GLY A 30 -17.63 -5.75 -36.54
CA GLY A 30 -16.77 -6.85 -36.13
C GLY A 30 -15.84 -6.38 -35.03
N GLY A 31 -16.42 -5.78 -33.98
CA GLY A 31 -15.68 -5.29 -32.83
C GLY A 31 -15.07 -6.46 -32.07
N THR A 32 -13.89 -6.92 -32.50
CA THR A 32 -13.01 -7.67 -31.61
C THR A 32 -12.70 -6.75 -30.45
N ASN A 33 -13.19 -7.11 -29.26
CA ASN A 33 -12.92 -6.33 -28.08
C ASN A 33 -11.41 -6.38 -27.84
N TYR A 34 -10.80 -5.24 -27.50
CA TYR A 34 -9.38 -5.18 -27.19
C TYR A 34 -8.99 -6.17 -26.08
N SER A 35 -9.89 -6.42 -25.11
CA SER A 35 -9.71 -7.46 -24.09
C SER A 35 -9.59 -8.87 -24.66
N ASP A 36 -10.35 -9.17 -25.71
CA ASP A 36 -10.35 -10.52 -26.30
C ASP A 36 -9.04 -10.78 -27.04
N ILE A 37 -8.48 -9.75 -27.67
CA ILE A 37 -7.18 -9.80 -28.33
C ILE A 37 -6.07 -10.03 -27.28
N LEU A 38 -6.10 -9.29 -26.17
CA LEU A 38 -5.08 -9.44 -25.13
C LEU A 38 -5.12 -10.82 -24.47
N SER A 39 -6.30 -11.34 -24.16
CA SER A 39 -6.45 -12.69 -23.61
C SER A 39 -5.99 -13.79 -24.59
N ALA A 40 -6.25 -13.61 -25.89
CA ALA A 40 -5.75 -14.53 -26.92
C ALA A 40 -4.22 -14.50 -27.05
N VAL A 41 -3.61 -13.31 -27.00
CA VAL A 41 -2.15 -13.18 -27.00
C VAL A 41 -1.53 -13.76 -25.73
N GLU A 42 -2.15 -13.54 -24.58
CA GLU A 42 -1.72 -14.10 -23.30
C GLU A 42 -1.71 -15.64 -23.35
N THR A 43 -2.83 -16.25 -23.76
CA THR A 43 -2.91 -17.72 -23.87
C THR A 43 -1.85 -18.29 -24.81
N SER A 44 -1.54 -17.57 -25.90
CA SER A 44 -0.49 -17.96 -26.84
C SER A 44 0.91 -17.89 -26.20
N LYS A 45 1.27 -16.77 -25.58
CA LYS A 45 2.58 -16.59 -24.91
C LYS A 45 2.78 -17.57 -23.75
N VAL A 46 1.72 -17.82 -22.99
CA VAL A 46 1.76 -18.75 -21.86
C VAL A 46 1.90 -20.19 -22.35
N ALA A 47 1.25 -20.58 -23.45
CA ALA A 47 1.39 -21.90 -24.05
C ALA A 47 2.82 -22.15 -24.56
N GLU A 48 3.50 -21.14 -25.10
CA GLU A 48 4.92 -21.23 -25.47
C GLU A 48 5.81 -21.43 -24.24
N ARG A 49 5.53 -20.69 -23.16
CA ARG A 49 6.33 -20.71 -21.94
C ARG A 49 6.17 -21.98 -21.12
N PHE A 50 4.93 -22.47 -21.00
CA PHE A 50 4.58 -23.69 -20.29
C PHE A 50 4.14 -24.75 -21.29
N ASN A 51 5.09 -25.19 -22.11
CA ASN A 51 4.83 -26.26 -23.06
C ASN A 51 4.24 -27.48 -22.32
N THR A 52 3.19 -28.04 -22.90
CA THR A 52 2.48 -29.20 -22.39
C THR A 52 3.40 -30.37 -22.03
N ASP A 53 4.51 -30.55 -22.76
CA ASP A 53 5.45 -31.63 -22.50
C ASP A 53 6.30 -31.39 -21.25
N THR A 54 6.84 -30.18 -21.10
CA THR A 54 7.63 -29.78 -19.91
C THR A 54 6.76 -29.81 -18.65
N MET A 55 5.53 -29.33 -18.74
CA MET A 55 4.59 -29.37 -17.62
C MET A 55 4.13 -30.79 -17.30
N ARG A 56 3.99 -31.67 -18.30
CA ARG A 56 3.63 -33.07 -18.06
C ARG A 56 4.69 -33.79 -17.23
N GLU A 57 5.97 -33.60 -17.56
CA GLU A 57 7.09 -34.19 -16.80
C GLU A 57 7.05 -33.78 -15.32
N ILE A 58 6.87 -32.48 -15.06
CA ILE A 58 6.78 -31.94 -13.70
C ILE A 58 5.57 -32.54 -12.98
N LEU A 59 4.40 -32.53 -13.62
CA LEU A 59 3.15 -32.95 -12.98
C LEU A 59 3.13 -34.44 -12.63
N VAL A 60 3.79 -35.30 -13.41
CA VAL A 60 3.92 -36.73 -13.11
C VAL A 60 4.67 -36.98 -11.81
N ARG A 61 5.65 -36.11 -11.49
CA ARG A 61 6.45 -36.20 -10.26
C ARG A 61 5.82 -35.43 -9.08
N THR A 62 4.59 -34.94 -9.19
CA THR A 62 3.96 -34.12 -8.14
C THR A 62 2.69 -34.75 -7.57
N LYS A 63 2.61 -34.77 -6.23
CA LYS A 63 1.38 -35.05 -5.49
C LYS A 63 0.83 -33.73 -4.99
N SER A 64 -0.30 -33.28 -5.52
CA SER A 64 -0.97 -32.04 -5.09
C SER A 64 -2.47 -32.22 -4.96
N PRO A 65 -3.14 -31.46 -4.06
CA PRO A 65 -4.60 -31.43 -4.00
C PRO A 65 -5.16 -30.88 -5.33
N THR A 66 -6.19 -31.55 -5.86
CA THR A 66 -6.85 -31.14 -7.08
C THR A 66 -7.85 -30.02 -6.81
N TYR A 67 -7.67 -28.88 -7.46
CA TYR A 67 -8.60 -27.75 -7.41
C TYR A 67 -9.51 -27.72 -8.64
N SER A 68 -10.66 -27.05 -8.50
CA SER A 68 -11.57 -26.82 -9.62
C SER A 68 -10.92 -25.95 -10.70
N PRO A 69 -11.25 -26.12 -11.99
CA PRO A 69 -10.70 -25.29 -13.07
C PRO A 69 -11.14 -23.81 -12.97
N THR A 70 -12.16 -23.52 -12.17
CA THR A 70 -12.63 -22.16 -11.88
C THR A 70 -11.88 -21.49 -10.72
N THR A 71 -10.94 -22.20 -10.08
CA THR A 71 -10.18 -21.68 -8.95
C THR A 71 -9.22 -20.60 -9.45
N ALA A 72 -9.23 -19.44 -8.79
CA ALA A 72 -8.30 -18.36 -9.13
C ALA A 72 -6.90 -18.65 -8.57
N CYS A 73 -5.89 -17.98 -9.13
CA CYS A 73 -4.53 -18.03 -8.62
C CYS A 73 -4.47 -17.54 -7.16
N PHE A 74 -3.75 -18.26 -6.29
CA PHE A 74 -3.64 -17.91 -4.87
C PHE A 74 -2.85 -16.62 -4.60
N TRP A 75 -2.05 -16.15 -5.56
CA TRP A 75 -1.31 -14.90 -5.44
C TRP A 75 -2.01 -13.71 -6.11
N CYS A 76 -2.20 -13.78 -7.44
CA CYS A 76 -2.76 -12.68 -8.21
C CYS A 76 -4.30 -12.61 -8.18
N CYS A 77 -4.98 -13.59 -7.58
CA CYS A 77 -6.43 -13.65 -7.42
C CYS A 77 -7.24 -13.60 -8.73
N SER A 78 -6.60 -13.84 -9.87
CA SER A 78 -7.23 -13.85 -11.19
C SER A 78 -7.42 -15.27 -11.74
N PRO A 79 -8.48 -15.52 -12.51
CA PRO A 79 -8.67 -16.79 -13.22
C PRO A 79 -7.64 -16.96 -14.33
N PHE A 80 -7.40 -18.21 -14.74
CA PHE A 80 -6.53 -18.57 -15.86
C PHE A 80 -7.03 -19.85 -16.52
N SER A 81 -6.67 -20.05 -17.79
CA SER A 81 -7.21 -21.14 -18.63
C SER A 81 -6.26 -22.34 -18.77
N TRP A 82 -5.00 -22.21 -18.38
CA TRP A 82 -3.98 -23.24 -18.50
C TRP A 82 -3.79 -24.05 -17.21
N LYS A 83 -2.88 -25.04 -17.26
CA LYS A 83 -2.61 -25.91 -16.12
C LYS A 83 -1.85 -25.16 -15.02
N ALA A 84 -2.37 -25.24 -13.80
CA ALA A 84 -1.79 -24.56 -12.64
C ALA A 84 -0.38 -25.09 -12.28
N CYS A 85 0.47 -24.16 -11.87
CA CYS A 85 1.73 -24.43 -11.19
C CYS A 85 1.49 -24.72 -9.71
N VAL A 86 2.39 -25.49 -9.11
CA VAL A 86 2.31 -25.95 -7.71
C VAL A 86 3.58 -25.57 -6.96
N LEU A 87 3.46 -25.38 -5.64
CA LEU A 87 4.56 -25.04 -4.74
C LEU A 87 5.01 -26.30 -3.99
N PRO A 88 6.27 -26.74 -4.09
CA PRO A 88 6.75 -27.90 -3.36
C PRO A 88 6.87 -27.63 -1.85
N ILE A 89 6.41 -28.59 -1.05
CA ILE A 89 6.54 -28.62 0.41
C ILE A 89 7.75 -29.46 0.80
N SER A 90 7.83 -30.67 0.23
CA SER A 90 8.87 -31.64 0.53
C SER A 90 9.11 -32.54 -0.69
N TYR A 91 10.28 -33.17 -0.73
CA TYR A 91 10.65 -34.10 -1.77
C TYR A 91 10.96 -35.47 -1.16
N ASP A 92 10.32 -36.52 -1.68
CA ASP A 92 10.60 -37.90 -1.34
C ASP A 92 11.55 -38.51 -2.37
N ALA A 93 12.79 -38.79 -1.93
CA ALA A 93 13.82 -39.36 -2.79
C ALA A 93 13.59 -40.83 -3.15
N TYR A 94 12.82 -41.59 -2.35
CA TYR A 94 12.55 -43.00 -2.62
C TYR A 94 11.53 -43.16 -3.74
N GLU A 95 10.46 -42.36 -3.69
CA GLU A 95 9.41 -42.39 -4.70
C GLU A 95 9.67 -41.41 -5.87
N ASN A 96 10.70 -40.56 -5.76
CA ASN A 96 11.01 -39.51 -6.73
C ASN A 96 9.81 -38.57 -6.97
N MET A 97 9.11 -38.21 -5.89
CA MET A 97 7.90 -37.40 -5.94
C MET A 97 7.97 -36.19 -5.00
N TYR A 98 7.49 -35.06 -5.48
CA TYR A 98 7.30 -33.83 -4.69
C TYR A 98 5.89 -33.83 -4.09
N ALA A 99 5.79 -33.58 -2.79
CA ALA A 99 4.53 -33.20 -2.17
C ALA A 99 4.35 -31.70 -2.34
N CYS A 100 3.28 -31.28 -2.99
CA CYS A 100 3.06 -29.89 -3.38
C CYS A 100 1.70 -29.37 -2.93
N GLU A 101 1.60 -28.05 -2.82
CA GLU A 101 0.36 -27.34 -2.55
C GLU A 101 0.17 -26.14 -3.47
N GLY A 102 -0.99 -25.50 -3.33
CA GLY A 102 -1.30 -24.26 -4.01
C GLY A 102 -1.89 -24.43 -5.41
N HIS A 103 -2.40 -23.31 -5.92
CA HIS A 103 -2.96 -23.19 -7.26
C HIS A 103 -2.49 -21.87 -7.84
N PHE A 104 -1.43 -21.91 -8.66
CA PHE A 104 -0.79 -20.71 -9.18
C PHE A 104 -0.85 -20.65 -10.70
N CYS A 105 -1.04 -19.44 -11.25
CA CYS A 105 -0.97 -19.25 -12.71
C CYS A 105 0.47 -19.35 -13.24
N SER A 106 1.48 -19.18 -12.39
CA SER A 106 2.89 -19.24 -12.76
C SER A 106 3.75 -19.55 -11.54
N PRO A 107 4.98 -20.07 -11.69
CA PRO A 107 5.84 -20.37 -10.55
C PRO A 107 6.34 -19.11 -9.83
N GLU A 108 6.41 -17.95 -10.49
CA GLU A 108 6.71 -16.66 -9.83
C GLU A 108 5.62 -16.29 -8.83
N CYS A 109 4.35 -16.55 -9.17
CA CYS A 109 3.23 -16.34 -8.25
C CYS A 109 3.33 -17.28 -7.04
N GLY A 110 3.72 -18.53 -7.25
CA GLY A 110 3.97 -19.48 -6.15
C GLY A 110 5.15 -19.06 -5.28
N LEU A 111 6.20 -18.51 -5.89
CA LEU A 111 7.37 -18.02 -5.17
C LEU A 111 7.04 -16.77 -4.33
N ALA A 112 6.28 -15.84 -4.88
CA ALA A 112 5.82 -14.67 -4.13
C ALA A 112 4.92 -15.06 -2.95
N TYR A 113 4.06 -16.07 -3.14
CA TYR A 113 3.26 -16.65 -2.07
C TYR A 113 4.13 -17.24 -0.95
N LEU A 114 5.18 -18.00 -1.30
CA LEU A 114 6.14 -18.56 -0.36
C LEU A 114 6.86 -17.48 0.47
N TYR A 115 7.21 -16.35 -0.13
CA TYR A 115 7.85 -15.24 0.57
C TYR A 115 6.88 -14.39 1.40
N ALA A 116 5.59 -14.38 1.05
CA ALA A 116 4.55 -13.71 1.83
C ALA A 116 4.11 -14.54 3.06
N GLU A 117 4.29 -15.85 3.03
CA GLU A 117 3.91 -16.73 4.13
C GLU A 117 4.80 -16.50 5.37
N PRO A 118 4.20 -16.31 6.57
CA PRO A 118 4.96 -16.23 7.80
C PRO A 118 5.59 -17.59 8.12
N GLY A 119 6.91 -17.63 8.27
CA GLY A 119 7.62 -18.88 8.50
C GLY A 119 9.10 -18.69 8.76
N SER A 120 9.79 -19.77 9.13
CA SER A 120 11.23 -19.76 9.34
C SER A 120 11.99 -19.62 8.01
N ASP A 121 13.13 -18.92 8.04
CA ASP A 121 13.93 -18.69 6.84
C ASP A 121 14.48 -20.00 6.26
N THR A 122 14.75 -21.00 7.11
CA THR A 122 15.24 -22.32 6.71
C THR A 122 14.20 -23.08 5.89
N THR A 123 12.94 -23.13 6.36
CA THR A 123 11.85 -23.77 5.62
C THR A 123 11.57 -23.05 4.31
N ARG A 124 11.66 -21.71 4.30
CA ARG A 124 11.47 -20.91 3.10
C ARG A 124 12.55 -21.20 2.06
N TRP A 125 13.81 -21.20 2.49
CA TRP A 125 14.94 -21.49 1.61
C TRP A 125 14.90 -22.91 1.04
N LEU A 126 14.50 -23.90 1.86
CA LEU A 126 14.34 -25.28 1.39
C LEU A 126 13.28 -25.37 0.29
N ARG A 127 12.08 -24.81 0.52
CA ARG A 127 10.98 -24.84 -0.45
C ARG A 127 11.34 -24.07 -1.73
N HIS A 128 12.05 -22.95 -1.60
CA HIS A 128 12.59 -22.20 -2.73
C HIS A 128 13.54 -23.06 -3.58
N SER A 129 14.51 -23.74 -2.95
CA SER A 129 15.46 -24.60 -3.64
C SER A 129 14.76 -25.76 -4.37
N LEU A 130 13.75 -26.38 -3.74
CA LEU A 130 12.92 -27.40 -4.39
C LEU A 130 12.15 -26.85 -5.58
N MET A 131 11.66 -25.62 -5.50
CA MET A 131 10.92 -24.97 -6.58
C MET A 131 11.81 -24.68 -7.79
N VAL A 132 13.03 -24.19 -7.55
CA VAL A 132 14.03 -23.95 -8.60
C VAL A 132 14.43 -25.26 -9.28
N ASP A 133 14.65 -26.33 -8.51
CA ASP A 133 14.97 -27.65 -9.06
C ASP A 133 13.82 -28.21 -9.91
N MET A 134 12.59 -28.14 -9.41
CA MET A 134 11.40 -28.66 -10.10
C MET A 134 11.10 -27.93 -11.41
N TYR A 135 11.31 -26.60 -11.47
CA TYR A 135 11.04 -25.78 -12.66
C TYR A 135 12.28 -25.49 -13.52
N ARG A 136 13.42 -26.13 -13.24
CA ARG A 136 14.70 -25.86 -13.92
C ARG A 136 14.63 -25.98 -15.44
N THR A 137 13.86 -26.93 -15.96
CA THR A 137 13.70 -27.17 -17.40
C THR A 137 12.87 -26.07 -18.08
N ALA A 138 11.89 -25.50 -17.38
CA ALA A 138 11.06 -24.40 -17.88
C ALA A 138 11.76 -23.02 -17.76
N PHE A 139 12.71 -22.88 -16.84
CA PHE A 139 13.45 -21.65 -16.53
C PHE A 139 14.94 -21.76 -16.88
N ALA A 140 15.25 -22.31 -18.06
CA ALA A 140 16.65 -22.52 -18.47
C ALA A 140 17.41 -21.21 -18.80
N ILE A 141 16.68 -20.16 -19.19
CA ILE A 141 17.25 -18.90 -19.69
C ILE A 141 17.20 -17.79 -18.62
N LYS A 142 16.27 -17.90 -17.67
CA LYS A 142 15.91 -16.84 -16.72
C LYS A 142 15.83 -17.42 -15.30
N ASP A 143 16.32 -16.66 -14.33
CA ASP A 143 16.18 -17.01 -12.92
C ASP A 143 14.73 -16.85 -12.43
N LEU A 144 14.32 -17.73 -11.53
CA LEU A 144 12.98 -17.66 -10.95
C LEU A 144 12.90 -16.52 -9.93
N THR A 145 12.28 -15.42 -10.30
CA THR A 145 12.04 -14.25 -9.43
C THR A 145 10.61 -14.26 -8.88
N PRO A 146 10.38 -13.73 -7.66
CA PRO A 146 9.04 -13.66 -7.10
C PRO A 146 8.20 -12.63 -7.84
N ALA A 147 6.93 -12.97 -8.08
CA ALA A 147 5.98 -12.07 -8.71
C ALA A 147 5.75 -10.78 -7.89
N PRO A 148 5.46 -9.64 -8.54
CA PRO A 148 5.11 -8.40 -7.86
C PRO A 148 3.93 -8.56 -6.90
N PRO A 149 3.84 -7.76 -5.83
CA PRO A 149 2.72 -7.81 -4.90
C PRO A 149 1.40 -7.53 -5.62
N ARG A 150 0.34 -8.23 -5.19
CA ARG A 150 -1.00 -8.09 -5.78
C ARG A 150 -1.54 -6.66 -5.80
N ALA A 151 -1.06 -5.78 -4.92
CA ALA A 151 -1.41 -4.35 -4.90
C ALA A 151 -1.10 -3.61 -6.21
N VAL A 152 -0.24 -4.16 -7.08
CA VAL A 152 0.04 -3.60 -8.41
C VAL A 152 -1.13 -3.80 -9.39
N LEU A 153 -1.98 -4.79 -9.15
CA LEU A 153 -3.13 -5.07 -10.01
C LEU A 153 -4.23 -4.03 -9.82
N ARG A 154 -4.89 -3.67 -10.92
CA ARG A 154 -6.02 -2.72 -10.94
C ARG A 154 -7.17 -3.10 -10.04
N MET A 155 -7.42 -4.41 -9.85
CA MET A 155 -8.45 -4.91 -8.93
C MET A 155 -8.18 -4.52 -7.46
N PHE A 156 -6.92 -4.22 -7.10
CA PHE A 156 -6.51 -3.75 -5.78
C PHE A 156 -6.16 -2.24 -5.77
N GLY A 157 -6.45 -1.52 -6.85
CA GLY A 157 -6.16 -0.09 -7.00
C GLY A 157 -4.79 0.25 -7.58
N GLY A 158 -4.08 -0.74 -8.12
CA GLY A 158 -2.80 -0.54 -8.80
C GLY A 158 -2.93 -0.15 -10.28
N PRO A 159 -1.80 0.10 -10.97
CA PRO A 159 -1.79 0.59 -12.34
C PRO A 159 -1.89 -0.49 -13.43
N LEU A 160 -1.64 -1.76 -13.12
CA LEU A 160 -1.54 -2.82 -14.13
C LEU A 160 -2.82 -3.67 -14.23
N ASP A 161 -3.26 -3.95 -15.46
CA ASP A 161 -4.24 -5.00 -15.71
C ASP A 161 -3.59 -6.40 -15.62
N ILE A 162 -4.41 -7.45 -15.53
CA ILE A 162 -3.90 -8.81 -15.29
C ILE A 162 -3.01 -9.33 -16.43
N GLU A 163 -3.35 -9.00 -17.67
CA GLU A 163 -2.58 -9.40 -18.86
C GLU A 163 -1.21 -8.70 -18.86
N GLN A 164 -1.19 -7.41 -18.54
CA GLN A 164 0.04 -6.62 -18.39
C GLN A 164 0.91 -7.15 -17.23
N TYR A 165 0.28 -7.55 -16.12
CA TYR A 165 0.99 -8.12 -14.98
C TYR A 165 1.69 -9.43 -15.36
N ARG A 166 1.03 -10.33 -16.11
CA ARG A 166 1.62 -11.60 -16.53
C ARG A 166 2.62 -11.44 -17.68
N GLU A 167 2.43 -10.44 -18.54
CA GLU A 167 3.44 -10.04 -19.51
C GLU A 167 4.71 -9.53 -18.82
N TYR A 168 4.57 -8.69 -17.78
CA TYR A 168 5.69 -8.21 -16.98
C TYR A 168 6.51 -9.35 -16.35
N LEU A 169 5.83 -10.37 -15.80
CA LEU A 169 6.50 -11.57 -15.27
C LEU A 169 7.32 -12.32 -16.33
N THR A 170 6.91 -12.23 -17.59
CA THR A 170 7.56 -12.93 -18.69
C THR A 170 8.73 -12.11 -19.25
N SER A 171 8.56 -10.80 -19.38
CA SER A 171 9.55 -9.91 -20.02
C SER A 171 10.66 -9.42 -19.10
N SER A 172 10.41 -9.32 -17.79
CA SER A 172 11.31 -8.64 -16.86
C SER A 172 11.65 -9.46 -15.61
N ASP A 173 12.87 -9.27 -15.11
CA ASP A 173 13.40 -9.96 -13.92
C ASP A 173 13.50 -9.01 -12.71
N GLU A 174 13.01 -7.78 -12.87
CA GLU A 174 13.13 -6.74 -11.87
C GLU A 174 12.17 -6.97 -10.70
N LEU A 175 12.67 -6.77 -9.48
CA LEU A 175 11.85 -6.88 -8.27
C LEU A 175 11.07 -5.60 -8.04
N VAL A 176 9.74 -5.69 -8.11
CA VAL A 176 8.84 -4.56 -7.83
C VAL A 176 8.56 -4.48 -6.34
N SER A 177 9.04 -3.40 -5.70
CA SER A 177 8.66 -3.04 -4.34
C SER A 177 7.50 -2.05 -4.36
N VAL A 178 6.43 -2.34 -3.61
CA VAL A 178 5.28 -1.44 -3.46
C VAL A 178 5.28 -0.85 -2.06
N GLN A 179 5.40 0.47 -1.99
CA GLN A 179 5.14 1.22 -0.76
C GLN A 179 3.74 1.82 -0.81
N LEU A 180 2.85 1.28 0.02
CA LEU A 180 1.56 1.92 0.25
C LEU A 180 1.79 3.16 1.12
N PRO A 181 1.24 4.34 0.76
CA PRO A 181 1.36 5.52 1.59
C PRO A 181 0.68 5.25 2.94
N PRO A 182 1.22 5.75 4.06
CA PRO A 182 0.60 5.57 5.37
C PRO A 182 -0.79 6.22 5.37
N LEU A 183 -1.84 5.41 5.58
CA LEU A 183 -3.20 5.89 5.82
C LEU A 183 -3.23 6.60 7.18
N ARG A 184 -3.01 7.91 7.18
CA ARG A 184 -3.11 8.72 8.39
C ARG A 184 -4.58 9.07 8.63
N LEU A 185 -5.26 8.28 9.47
CA LEU A 185 -6.57 8.61 10.03
C LEU A 185 -6.42 9.83 10.97
N HIS A 186 -6.42 11.04 10.42
CA HIS A 186 -6.59 12.26 11.20
C HIS A 186 -8.06 12.40 11.58
N VAL A 187 -8.48 11.70 12.62
CA VAL A 187 -9.75 12.01 13.28
C VAL A 187 -9.51 13.24 14.15
N PRO A 188 -10.16 14.39 13.90
CA PRO A 188 -10.05 15.54 14.78
C PRO A 188 -10.62 15.17 16.15
N THR A 189 -9.81 15.25 17.20
CA THR A 189 -10.29 15.14 18.58
C THR A 189 -10.63 16.54 19.08
N MET A 190 -11.88 16.73 19.52
CA MET A 190 -12.32 17.98 20.12
C MET A 190 -12.02 17.93 21.62
N ASN A 191 -11.08 18.77 22.08
CA ASN A 191 -10.84 18.95 23.51
C ASN A 191 -11.60 20.21 23.97
N VAL A 192 -12.73 20.04 24.65
CA VAL A 192 -13.51 21.17 25.17
C VAL A 192 -12.84 21.66 26.45
N GLN A 193 -11.99 22.67 26.34
CA GLN A 193 -11.58 23.43 27.53
C GLN A 193 -12.80 24.21 28.02
N GLY A 194 -13.21 23.98 29.27
CA GLY A 194 -14.28 24.75 29.90
C GLY A 194 -13.96 26.26 29.86
N PRO A 195 -14.97 27.14 29.98
CA PRO A 195 -14.75 28.58 29.94
C PRO A 195 -13.69 28.95 30.98
N ALA A 196 -12.65 29.68 30.56
CA ALA A 196 -11.57 30.16 31.42
C ALA A 196 -12.13 31.07 32.53
N ARG A 197 -12.68 30.46 33.59
CA ARG A 197 -13.06 31.14 34.82
C ARG A 197 -11.83 31.20 35.71
N ASP A 198 -10.90 32.07 35.35
CA ASP A 198 -9.89 32.54 36.30
C ASP A 198 -9.31 33.89 35.90
N VAL A 199 -10.19 34.84 35.57
CA VAL A 199 -9.83 36.25 35.75
C VAL A 199 -10.03 36.53 37.23
N LYS A 200 -8.95 36.39 38.02
CA LYS A 200 -8.91 36.83 39.43
C LYS A 200 -9.34 38.30 39.48
N LYS A 201 -10.61 38.54 39.78
CA LYS A 201 -11.16 39.87 40.02
C LYS A 201 -10.39 40.44 41.22
N PHE A 202 -9.64 41.50 41.00
CA PHE A 202 -8.97 42.23 42.08
C PHE A 202 -10.02 42.67 43.10
N VAL A 203 -9.92 42.18 44.33
CA VAL A 203 -10.76 42.61 45.45
C VAL A 203 -9.97 43.66 46.21
N ALA A 204 -10.40 44.92 46.15
CA ALA A 204 -9.78 45.98 46.93
C ALA A 204 -10.04 45.73 48.43
N LEU A 205 -8.97 45.56 49.21
CA LEU A 205 -9.08 45.49 50.68
C LEU A 205 -9.31 46.90 51.24
N SER A 206 -10.21 47.01 52.21
CA SER A 206 -10.43 48.25 52.97
C SER A 206 -9.18 48.65 53.79
N GLN A 207 -8.93 49.94 53.96
CA GLN A 207 -7.83 50.45 54.79
C GLN A 207 -7.80 49.80 56.19
N ASP A 208 -8.97 49.62 56.80
CA ASP A 208 -9.12 49.01 58.14
C ASP A 208 -8.58 47.58 58.20
N THR A 209 -8.79 46.78 57.15
CA THR A 209 -8.26 45.41 57.06
C THR A 209 -6.74 45.40 56.90
N VAL A 210 -6.19 46.38 56.19
CA VAL A 210 -4.74 46.52 56.00
C VAL A 210 -4.08 46.96 57.30
N ASP A 211 -4.66 47.93 58.02
CA ASP A 211 -4.11 48.45 59.27
C ASP A 211 -4.14 47.39 60.38
N LYS A 212 -5.20 46.59 60.45
CA LYS A 212 -5.32 45.48 61.40
C LYS A 212 -4.29 44.39 61.12
N ALA A 213 -4.13 44.00 59.86
CA ALA A 213 -3.12 43.02 59.44
C ALA A 213 -1.69 43.53 59.70
N THR A 214 -1.42 44.81 59.46
CA THR A 214 -0.10 45.42 59.70
C THR A 214 0.27 45.45 61.19
N LYS A 215 -0.74 45.53 62.08
CA LYS A 215 -0.51 45.56 63.53
C LYS A 215 -0.30 44.16 64.11
N GLU A 216 -1.00 43.15 63.60
CA GLU A 216 -0.95 41.77 64.11
C GLU A 216 0.15 40.92 63.47
N LEU A 217 0.45 41.12 62.18
CA LEU A 217 1.40 40.30 61.42
C LEU A 217 2.82 40.87 61.44
N ARG A 218 3.04 42.05 62.03
CA ARG A 218 4.38 42.59 62.21
C ARG A 218 5.07 41.83 63.34
N LEU A 219 6.01 40.96 62.99
CA LEU A 219 6.85 40.22 63.92
C LEU A 219 7.47 41.16 64.97
N ARG A 220 6.99 41.06 66.21
CA ARG A 220 7.56 41.74 67.38
C ARG A 220 8.32 40.72 68.21
N ARG A 221 9.60 40.98 68.47
CA ARG A 221 10.42 40.16 69.36
C ARG A 221 10.06 40.48 70.81
N THR A 222 9.48 39.53 71.53
CA THR A 222 9.08 39.70 72.95
C THR A 222 10.17 39.32 73.96
N LYS A 223 11.24 38.64 73.53
CA LYS A 223 12.35 38.22 74.40
C LYS A 223 13.65 38.98 74.08
N PRO A 224 14.41 39.45 75.10
CA PRO A 224 15.66 40.17 74.87
C PRO A 224 16.70 39.30 74.14
N VAL A 225 17.59 39.96 73.40
CA VAL A 225 18.66 39.28 72.66
C VAL A 225 19.68 38.72 73.64
N HIS A 226 19.87 37.39 73.65
CA HIS A 226 20.97 36.78 74.40
C HIS A 226 22.30 37.27 73.80
N SER A 227 23.04 38.11 74.52
CA SER A 227 24.24 38.79 74.03
C SER A 227 25.49 37.91 73.96
N ALA A 228 25.40 36.64 74.41
CA ALA A 228 26.58 35.80 74.66
C ALA A 228 26.55 34.43 73.96
N ALA A 229 25.79 34.28 72.86
CA ALA A 229 25.91 33.12 71.97
C ALA A 229 26.39 33.60 70.60
N ALA A 230 27.44 32.97 70.05
CA ALA A 230 27.94 33.26 68.72
C ALA A 230 26.93 32.77 67.67
N THR A 231 26.07 33.68 67.21
CA THR A 231 25.21 33.45 66.04
C THR A 231 25.98 33.76 64.75
N LEU A 232 25.62 33.04 63.68
CA LEU A 232 26.26 33.07 62.35
C LEU A 232 26.40 34.46 61.72
N ASP A 233 25.70 35.48 62.22
CA ASP A 233 25.85 36.88 61.81
C ASP A 233 27.24 37.47 62.09
N LYS A 234 28.05 36.86 62.98
CA LYS A 234 29.46 37.25 63.20
C LYS A 234 30.45 36.60 62.23
N CYS A 235 30.01 35.75 61.29
CA CYS A 235 30.87 35.07 60.33
C CYS A 235 30.95 35.77 58.97
N PHE A 236 30.27 36.91 58.77
CA PHE A 236 30.35 37.72 57.56
C PHE A 236 30.85 39.14 57.85
N SER A 237 31.98 39.24 58.56
CA SER A 237 32.82 40.45 58.64
C SER A 237 34.21 40.15 58.10
#